data_AF-A0A4Y8BU37-F1
#
_entry.id   AF-A0A4Y8BU37-F1
#
_cell.length_a   1.000
_cell.length_b   1.000
_cell.length_c   1.000
_cell.angle_alpha   90.00
_cell.angle_beta   90.00
_cell.angle_gamma   90.00
#
_symmetry.space_group_name_H-M   'P 1'
#
loop_
_entity.id
_entity.type
_entity.pdbx_description
1 polymer ?
#
loop_
_entity_poly.entity_id
_entity_poly.type
_entity_poly.pdbx_seq_one_letter_code
_entity_poly.pdbx_strand_id
1 'polypeptide(L)'
;MDLKSLENRRLYILKRLGILKLLSVIEALLVGFLAFVFTRDAIICLASAVLVGIFFFRLTSRKLLRSKEELQIQVLNLFLRRQGAKFQNQGLSEEEFKKLALIENLKEFKSKNHFIFKDFEIYDIWFKTHSNHFFCGILLECKNNIKNPPNNDIELIFTKLKHKNFDTQFCFYYKNFILIASLRNPFFIDFSLSLESNFKNLEQNFIKIQTLFA
;
A
#
# COMPACT_ATOMS: atom_id res chain seq x y z
N MET A 1 -40.41 -83.60 -18.35
CA MET A 1 -40.69 -82.18 -18.04
C MET A 1 -41.63 -81.67 -19.11
N ASP A 2 -42.77 -81.11 -18.73
CA ASP A 2 -43.80 -80.65 -19.67
C ASP A 2 -43.55 -79.19 -20.11
N LEU A 3 -43.89 -78.86 -21.35
CA LEU A 3 -43.63 -77.54 -21.98
C LEU A 3 -44.21 -76.39 -21.14
N LYS A 4 -45.38 -76.63 -20.54
CA LYS A 4 -46.08 -75.70 -19.65
C LYS A 4 -45.27 -75.35 -18.39
N SER A 5 -44.48 -76.27 -17.87
CA SER A 5 -43.62 -76.04 -16.69
C SER A 5 -42.42 -75.16 -17.01
N LEU A 6 -41.86 -75.29 -18.22
CA LEU A 6 -40.75 -74.45 -18.69
C LEU A 6 -41.22 -73.01 -18.97
N GLU A 7 -42.42 -72.85 -19.54
CA GLU A 7 -43.00 -71.54 -19.81
C GLU A 7 -43.34 -70.76 -18.52
N ASN A 8 -43.89 -71.44 -17.51
CA ASN A 8 -44.10 -70.86 -16.19
C ASN A 8 -42.78 -70.40 -15.53
N ARG A 9 -41.71 -71.19 -15.68
CA ARG A 9 -40.38 -70.83 -15.16
C ARG A 9 -39.78 -69.64 -15.91
N ARG A 10 -39.95 -69.56 -17.23
CA ARG A 10 -39.57 -68.40 -18.04
C ARG A 10 -40.30 -67.14 -17.59
N LEU A 11 -41.63 -67.20 -17.43
CA LEU A 11 -42.44 -66.06 -16.97
C LEU A 11 -42.03 -65.62 -15.56
N TYR A 12 -41.76 -66.56 -14.67
CA TYR A 12 -41.28 -66.27 -13.31
C TYR A 12 -39.93 -65.54 -13.31
N ILE A 13 -38.97 -66.02 -14.13
CA ILE A 13 -37.66 -65.38 -14.29
C ILE A 13 -37.82 -63.98 -14.86
N LEU A 14 -38.59 -63.81 -15.94
CA LEU A 14 -38.82 -62.51 -16.57
C LEU A 14 -39.48 -61.51 -15.60
N LYS A 15 -40.44 -61.96 -14.79
CA LYS A 15 -41.09 -61.11 -13.78
C LYS A 15 -40.11 -60.65 -12.70
N ARG A 16 -39.28 -61.55 -12.16
CA ARG A 16 -38.22 -61.20 -11.20
C ARG A 16 -37.16 -60.29 -11.81
N LEU A 17 -36.76 -60.53 -13.06
CA LEU A 17 -35.79 -59.69 -13.77
C LEU A 17 -36.34 -58.27 -13.96
N GLY A 18 -37.65 -58.14 -14.25
CA GLY A 18 -38.34 -56.86 -14.32
C GLY A 18 -38.35 -56.11 -12.99
N ILE A 19 -38.65 -56.81 -11.88
CA ILE A 19 -38.60 -56.25 -10.53
C ILE A 19 -37.18 -55.80 -10.16
N LEU A 20 -36.18 -56.62 -10.48
CA LEU A 20 -34.77 -56.31 -10.21
C LEU A 20 -34.31 -55.07 -10.99
N LYS A 21 -34.71 -54.94 -12.26
CA LYS A 21 -34.44 -53.73 -13.07
C LYS A 21 -35.05 -52.48 -12.46
N LEU A 22 -36.31 -52.57 -12.00
CA LEU A 22 -36.98 -51.45 -11.32
C LEU A 22 -36.26 -51.07 -10.03
N LEU A 23 -35.88 -52.06 -9.22
CA LEU A 23 -35.17 -51.83 -7.95
C LEU A 23 -33.80 -51.18 -8.18
N SER A 24 -33.07 -51.62 -9.21
CA SER A 24 -31.78 -51.05 -9.60
C SER A 24 -31.89 -49.58 -10.04
N VAL A 25 -32.96 -49.21 -10.74
CA VAL A 25 -33.22 -47.80 -11.11
C VAL A 25 -33.48 -46.95 -9.86
N ILE A 26 -34.26 -47.46 -8.90
CA ILE A 26 -34.54 -46.76 -7.64
C ILE A 26 -33.26 -46.58 -6.82
N GLU A 27 -32.42 -47.61 -6.70
CA GLU A 27 -31.14 -47.57 -6.00
C GLU A 27 -30.19 -46.55 -6.62
N ALA A 28 -30.06 -46.53 -7.95
CA ALA A 28 -29.26 -45.55 -8.66
C ALA A 28 -29.75 -44.11 -8.42
N LEU A 29 -31.07 -43.90 -8.34
CA LEU A 29 -31.67 -42.60 -8.05
C LEU A 29 -31.36 -42.14 -6.62
N LEU A 30 -31.41 -43.05 -5.64
CA LEU A 30 -31.02 -42.77 -4.24
C LEU A 30 -29.55 -42.41 -4.11
N VAL A 31 -28.65 -43.16 -4.76
CA VAL A 31 -27.20 -42.86 -4.76
C VAL A 31 -26.93 -41.52 -5.44
N GLY A 32 -27.59 -41.24 -6.57
CA GLY A 32 -27.49 -39.96 -7.27
C GLY A 32 -27.98 -38.78 -6.42
N PHE A 33 -29.09 -38.96 -5.69
CA PHE A 33 -29.59 -37.95 -4.76
C PHE A 33 -28.60 -37.68 -3.61
N LEU A 34 -28.04 -38.75 -3.02
CA LEU A 34 -27.02 -38.61 -1.97
C LEU A 34 -25.80 -37.82 -2.48
N ALA A 35 -25.27 -38.19 -3.65
CA ALA A 35 -24.14 -37.52 -4.28
C ALA A 35 -24.42 -36.03 -4.60
N PHE A 36 -25.65 -35.71 -5.01
CA PHE A 36 -26.08 -34.34 -5.24
C PHE A 36 -26.12 -33.50 -3.95
N VAL A 37 -26.63 -34.05 -2.85
CA VAL A 37 -26.61 -33.37 -1.54
C VAL A 37 -25.17 -33.16 -1.08
N PHE A 38 -24.32 -34.19 -1.16
CA PHE A 38 -22.89 -34.08 -0.78
C PHE A 38 -22.14 -33.03 -1.60
N THR A 39 -22.39 -32.92 -2.89
CA THR A 39 -21.74 -31.90 -3.74
C THR A 39 -22.20 -30.49 -3.37
N ARG A 40 -23.48 -30.29 -3.05
CA ARG A 40 -23.98 -29.01 -2.53
C ARG A 40 -23.29 -28.63 -1.21
N ASP A 41 -23.18 -29.56 -0.27
CA ASP A 41 -22.54 -29.33 1.02
C ASP A 41 -21.03 -29.08 0.87
N ALA A 42 -20.36 -29.79 -0.04
CA ALA A 42 -18.96 -29.55 -0.37
C ALA A 42 -18.73 -28.15 -0.94
N ILE A 43 -19.62 -27.67 -1.82
CA ILE A 43 -19.56 -26.31 -2.39
C ILE A 43 -19.77 -25.26 -1.28
N ILE A 44 -20.73 -25.46 -0.38
CA ILE A 44 -20.97 -24.56 0.75
C ILE A 44 -19.76 -24.54 1.70
N CYS A 45 -19.17 -25.69 1.99
CA CYS A 45 -17.96 -25.80 2.80
C CYS A 45 -16.79 -25.05 2.17
N LEU A 46 -16.56 -25.23 0.86
CA LEU A 46 -15.52 -24.52 0.13
C LEU A 46 -15.75 -23.01 0.15
N ALA A 47 -16.96 -22.55 -0.13
CA ALA A 47 -17.31 -21.13 -0.09
C ALA A 47 -17.09 -20.54 1.31
N SER A 48 -17.48 -21.27 2.36
CA SER A 48 -17.28 -20.87 3.75
C SER A 48 -15.80 -20.81 4.11
N ALA A 49 -15.00 -21.79 3.69
CA ALA A 49 -13.55 -21.81 3.91
C ALA A 49 -12.85 -20.62 3.24
N VAL A 50 -13.23 -20.29 2.00
CA VAL A 50 -12.72 -19.09 1.30
C VAL A 50 -13.11 -17.81 2.04
N LEU A 51 -14.35 -17.67 2.47
CA LEU A 51 -14.81 -16.50 3.22
C LEU A 51 -14.07 -16.33 4.55
N VAL A 52 -13.94 -17.41 5.33
CA VAL A 52 -13.18 -17.41 6.58
C VAL A 52 -11.72 -17.07 6.34
N GLY A 53 -11.10 -17.64 5.30
CA GLY A 53 -9.72 -17.34 4.91
C GLY A 53 -9.51 -15.86 4.56
N ILE A 54 -10.39 -15.28 3.73
CA ILE A 54 -10.34 -13.85 3.37
C ILE A 54 -10.54 -12.99 4.62
N PHE A 55 -11.50 -13.33 5.48
CA PHE A 55 -11.80 -12.58 6.69
C PHE A 55 -10.62 -12.60 7.67
N PHE A 56 -10.06 -13.78 7.93
CA PHE A 56 -8.91 -13.96 8.81
C PHE A 56 -7.67 -13.22 8.27
N PHE A 57 -7.41 -13.31 6.97
CA PHE A 57 -6.33 -12.57 6.32
C PHE A 57 -6.53 -11.06 6.46
N ARG A 58 -7.74 -10.54 6.23
CA ARG A 58 -8.04 -9.10 6.38
C ARG A 58 -7.84 -8.60 7.81
N LEU A 59 -8.25 -9.38 8.82
CA LEU A 59 -8.06 -8.99 10.22
C LEU A 59 -6.59 -9.02 10.62
N THR A 60 -5.89 -10.11 10.30
CA THR A 60 -4.49 -10.30 10.69
C THR A 60 -3.56 -9.34 9.95
N SER A 61 -3.78 -9.13 8.64
CA SER A 61 -3.01 -8.18 7.84
C SER A 61 -3.16 -6.75 8.36
N ARG A 62 -4.36 -6.32 8.77
CA ARG A 62 -4.55 -4.99 9.37
C ARG A 62 -3.71 -4.79 10.62
N LYS A 63 -3.62 -5.80 11.50
CA LYS A 63 -2.78 -5.73 12.70
C LYS A 63 -1.30 -5.63 12.35
N LEU A 64 -0.83 -6.46 11.42
CA LEU A 64 0.57 -6.45 10.96
C LEU A 64 0.94 -5.15 10.25
N LEU A 65 0.05 -4.61 9.41
CA LEU A 65 0.24 -3.33 8.74
C LEU A 65 0.37 -2.19 9.76
N ARG A 66 -0.46 -2.15 10.81
CA ARG A 66 -0.33 -1.17 11.90
C ARG A 66 0.98 -1.31 12.64
N SER A 67 1.37 -2.53 13.03
CA SER A 67 2.66 -2.76 13.71
C SER A 67 3.85 -2.36 12.83
N LYS A 68 3.74 -2.54 11.51
CA LYS A 68 4.73 -2.08 10.54
C LYS A 68 4.82 -0.55 10.52
N GLU A 69 3.69 0.15 10.44
CA GLU A 69 3.64 1.63 10.50
C GLU A 69 4.20 2.17 11.82
N GLU A 70 3.83 1.55 12.95
CA GLU A 70 4.35 1.89 14.27
C GLU A 70 5.87 1.74 14.36
N LEU A 71 6.40 0.61 13.86
CA LEU A 71 7.85 0.38 13.80
C LEU A 71 8.55 1.43 12.92
N GLN A 72 7.92 1.81 11.80
CA GLN A 72 8.42 2.84 10.88
C GLN A 72 8.59 4.18 11.62
N ILE A 73 7.56 4.57 12.37
CA ILE A 73 7.55 5.79 13.19
C ILE A 73 8.57 5.70 14.32
N GLN A 74 8.71 4.55 14.99
CA GLN A 74 9.68 4.36 16.07
C GLN A 74 11.13 4.48 15.59
N VAL A 75 11.46 3.85 14.45
CA VAL A 75 12.78 3.93 13.83
C VAL A 75 13.11 5.36 13.42
N LEU A 76 12.16 6.02 12.76
CA LEU A 76 12.30 7.43 12.36
C LEU A 76 12.48 8.34 13.58
N ASN A 77 11.66 8.20 14.62
CA ASN A 77 11.78 8.97 15.84
C ASN A 77 13.11 8.74 16.55
N LEU A 78 13.64 7.51 16.53
CA LEU A 78 14.96 7.21 17.09
C LEU A 78 16.06 7.99 16.34
N PHE A 79 16.01 8.01 15.01
CA PHE A 79 16.93 8.81 14.20
C PHE A 79 16.80 10.31 14.50
N LEU A 80 15.57 10.85 14.47
CA LEU A 80 15.34 12.27 14.71
C LEU A 80 15.78 12.71 16.10
N ARG A 81 15.52 11.92 17.15
CA ARG A 81 16.00 12.20 18.50
C ARG A 81 17.52 12.31 18.57
N ARG A 82 18.26 11.46 17.86
CA ARG A 82 19.74 11.54 17.80
C ARG A 82 20.22 12.85 17.15
N GLN A 83 19.44 13.39 16.21
CA GLN A 83 19.72 14.67 15.54
C GLN A 83 19.07 15.88 16.23
N GLY A 84 18.50 15.71 17.43
CA GLY A 84 17.82 16.79 18.16
C GLY A 84 16.53 17.28 17.48
N ALA A 85 15.93 16.47 16.62
CA ALA A 85 14.76 16.80 15.81
C ALA A 85 13.48 16.13 16.31
N LYS A 86 12.33 16.64 15.86
CA LYS A 86 11.00 16.11 16.19
C LYS A 86 10.17 15.89 14.94
N PHE A 87 9.32 14.86 14.98
CA PHE A 87 8.33 14.57 13.94
C PHE A 87 6.93 14.95 14.40
N GLN A 88 6.16 15.57 13.52
CA GLN A 88 4.74 15.82 13.69
C GLN A 88 4.01 15.31 12.44
N ASN A 89 2.91 14.58 12.66
CA ASN A 89 2.03 14.12 11.59
C ASN A 89 0.99 15.21 11.26
N GLN A 90 1.47 16.43 11.05
CA GLN A 90 0.69 17.59 10.67
C GLN A 90 1.51 18.38 9.66
N GLY A 91 1.04 18.44 8.41
CA GLY A 91 1.67 19.22 7.35
C GLY A 91 1.14 20.65 7.30
N LEU A 92 1.57 21.40 6.29
CA LEU A 92 1.00 22.72 6.00
C LEU A 92 -0.41 22.61 5.45
N SER A 93 -1.25 23.58 5.78
CA SER A 93 -2.50 23.82 5.05
C SER A 93 -2.23 24.51 3.71
N GLU A 94 -3.18 24.40 2.78
CA GLU A 94 -3.08 25.11 1.49
C GLU A 94 -3.02 26.63 1.67
N GLU A 95 -3.74 27.17 2.65
CA GLU A 95 -3.74 28.61 2.96
C GLU A 95 -2.38 29.07 3.50
N GLU A 96 -1.77 28.31 4.41
CA GLU A 96 -0.43 28.59 4.91
C GLU A 96 0.60 28.53 3.78
N PHE A 97 0.52 27.51 2.92
CA PHE A 97 1.43 27.40 1.78
C PHE A 97 1.26 28.55 0.78
N LYS A 98 0.02 28.98 0.48
CA LYS A 98 -0.25 30.14 -0.39
C LYS A 98 0.35 31.43 0.16
N LYS A 99 0.36 31.64 1.48
CA LYS A 99 0.99 32.82 2.11
C LYS A 99 2.50 32.89 1.87
N LEU A 100 3.16 31.76 1.59
CA LEU A 100 4.59 31.72 1.26
C LEU A 100 4.90 32.34 -0.11
N ALA A 101 3.90 32.47 -0.99
CA ALA A 101 4.00 33.02 -2.34
C ALA A 101 5.09 32.36 -3.21
N LEU A 102 5.28 31.04 -3.04
CA LEU A 102 6.26 30.24 -3.80
C LEU A 102 5.78 29.88 -5.20
N ILE A 103 4.50 29.52 -5.32
CA ILE A 103 3.86 29.02 -6.52
C ILE A 103 2.52 29.73 -6.68
N GLU A 104 2.29 30.29 -7.86
CA GLU A 104 1.00 30.88 -8.22
C GLU A 104 0.02 29.81 -8.73
N ASN A 105 -1.27 30.04 -8.54
CA ASN A 105 -2.34 29.24 -9.16
C ASN A 105 -2.27 27.72 -8.88
N LEU A 106 -2.34 27.37 -7.59
CA LEU A 106 -2.51 25.99 -7.13
C LEU A 106 -3.92 25.48 -7.41
N LYS A 107 -4.01 24.32 -8.05
CA LYS A 107 -5.26 23.58 -8.26
C LYS A 107 -5.52 22.60 -7.13
N GLU A 108 -4.48 21.89 -6.69
CA GLU A 108 -4.54 20.93 -5.59
C GLU A 108 -3.26 21.01 -4.75
N PHE A 109 -3.38 20.87 -3.44
CA PHE A 109 -2.27 20.87 -2.50
C PHE A 109 -2.47 19.83 -1.40
N LYS A 110 -1.41 19.14 -1.02
CA LYS A 110 -1.38 18.16 0.08
C LYS A 110 -0.05 18.23 0.81
N SER A 111 -0.12 18.20 2.13
CA SER A 111 1.01 18.02 3.05
C SER A 111 0.54 17.20 4.24
N LYS A 112 1.43 16.42 4.85
CA LYS A 112 1.08 15.50 5.95
C LYS A 112 2.10 15.47 7.08
N ASN A 113 3.38 15.51 6.73
CA ASN A 113 4.50 15.27 7.61
C ASN A 113 5.32 16.55 7.79
N HIS A 114 5.67 16.83 9.04
CA HIS A 114 6.52 17.94 9.43
C HIS A 114 7.66 17.46 10.31
N PHE A 115 8.87 17.87 9.96
CA PHE A 115 10.11 17.54 10.67
C PHE A 115 10.75 18.83 11.15
N ILE A 116 10.87 18.96 12.46
CA ILE A 116 11.37 20.16 13.12
C ILE A 116 12.80 19.88 13.56
N PHE A 117 13.76 20.52 12.90
CA PHE A 117 15.14 20.56 13.33
C PHE A 117 15.43 21.90 14.03
N LYS A 118 16.59 22.00 14.66
CA LYS A 118 17.01 23.21 15.36
C LYS A 118 17.08 24.42 14.42
N ASP A 119 17.68 24.23 13.25
CA ASP A 119 18.03 25.32 12.32
C ASP A 119 17.11 25.43 11.10
N PHE A 120 16.28 24.41 10.85
CA PHE A 120 15.37 24.36 9.71
C PHE A 120 14.18 23.44 9.99
N GLU A 121 13.17 23.52 9.15
CA GLU A 121 11.98 22.66 9.20
C GLU A 121 11.72 22.07 7.82
N ILE A 122 11.15 20.88 7.78
CA ILE A 122 10.85 20.17 6.54
C ILE A 122 9.40 19.75 6.53
N TYR A 123 8.72 20.05 5.44
CA TYR A 123 7.37 19.61 5.15
C TYR A 123 7.40 18.71 3.93
N ASP A 124 6.68 17.59 3.96
CA ASP A 124 6.38 16.91 2.71
C ASP A 124 5.32 17.70 1.94
N ILE A 125 5.58 17.92 0.66
CA ILE A 125 4.67 18.72 -0.15
C ILE A 125 4.39 18.00 -1.45
N TRP A 126 3.11 18.03 -1.79
CA TRP A 126 2.58 17.61 -3.05
C TRP A 126 1.62 18.68 -3.56
N PHE A 127 1.79 19.11 -4.80
CA PHE A 127 0.83 20.03 -5.40
C PHE A 127 0.72 19.86 -6.91
N LYS A 128 -0.39 20.37 -7.43
CA LYS A 128 -0.65 20.47 -8.86
C LYS A 128 -1.09 21.89 -9.19
N THR A 129 -0.52 22.47 -10.24
CA THR A 129 -0.88 23.81 -10.71
C THR A 129 -2.04 23.74 -11.71
N HIS A 130 -2.70 24.88 -11.96
CA HIS A 130 -3.70 25.00 -13.03
C HIS A 130 -3.11 24.78 -14.43
N SER A 131 -1.83 25.11 -14.63
CA SER A 131 -1.06 24.78 -15.85
C SER A 131 -0.70 23.29 -15.97
N ASN A 132 -1.23 22.43 -15.08
CA ASN A 132 -1.05 20.99 -15.08
C ASN A 132 0.40 20.54 -14.78
N HIS A 133 1.23 21.42 -14.21
CA HIS A 133 2.51 21.04 -13.63
C HIS A 133 2.28 20.32 -12.31
N PHE A 134 3.16 19.37 -12.01
CA PHE A 134 3.06 18.49 -10.86
C PHE A 134 4.35 18.55 -10.05
N PHE A 135 4.22 18.75 -8.76
CA PHE A 135 5.34 18.70 -7.82
C PHE A 135 5.08 17.66 -6.74
N CYS A 136 6.13 16.92 -6.42
CA CYS A 136 6.19 15.99 -5.30
C CYS A 136 7.60 16.06 -4.73
N GLY A 137 7.70 16.27 -3.41
CA GLY A 137 8.99 16.40 -2.76
C GLY A 137 8.86 16.97 -1.36
N ILE A 138 9.82 17.81 -1.00
CA ILE A 138 9.83 18.49 0.29
C ILE A 138 9.92 20.01 0.12
N LEU A 139 9.33 20.72 1.06
CA LEU A 139 9.63 22.12 1.35
C LEU A 139 10.51 22.17 2.57
N LEU A 140 11.58 22.94 2.47
CA LEU A 140 12.52 23.19 3.54
C LEU A 140 12.44 24.68 3.90
N GLU A 141 12.11 24.96 5.16
CA GLU A 141 12.05 26.29 5.73
C GLU A 141 13.27 26.53 6.60
N CYS A 142 14.05 27.56 6.26
CA CYS A 142 15.30 27.87 6.93
C CYS A 142 15.06 28.94 8.00
N LYS A 143 15.52 28.71 9.23
CA LYS A 143 15.41 29.72 10.30
C LYS A 143 16.47 30.82 10.15
N ASN A 144 17.62 30.46 9.58
CA ASN A 144 18.72 31.38 9.29
C ASN A 144 18.84 31.62 7.78
N ASN A 145 19.41 32.76 7.39
CA ASN A 145 19.68 33.07 5.98
C ASN A 145 20.62 32.03 5.37
N ILE A 146 20.26 31.57 4.16
CA ILE A 146 21.10 30.66 3.38
C ILE A 146 22.29 31.44 2.84
N LYS A 147 23.51 30.98 3.14
CA LYS A 147 24.75 31.64 2.68
C LYS A 147 24.97 31.50 1.17
N ASN A 148 24.61 30.34 0.61
CA ASN A 148 24.72 30.02 -0.82
C ASN A 148 23.34 29.54 -1.33
N PRO A 149 22.47 30.44 -1.80
CA PRO A 149 21.16 30.04 -2.27
C PRO A 149 21.28 29.08 -3.47
N PRO A 150 20.54 27.96 -3.48
CA PRO A 150 20.44 27.10 -4.64
C PRO A 150 19.82 27.83 -5.84
N ASN A 151 19.75 27.16 -6.99
CA ASN A 151 19.19 27.74 -8.21
C ASN A 151 17.75 28.28 -7.97
N ASN A 152 17.46 29.46 -8.55
CA ASN A 152 16.15 30.11 -8.50
C ASN A 152 15.27 29.74 -9.70
N ASP A 153 15.69 28.79 -10.53
CA ASP A 153 14.89 28.33 -11.66
C ASP A 153 13.78 27.37 -11.21
N ILE A 154 12.53 27.84 -11.29
CA ILE A 154 11.33 27.09 -10.93
C ILE A 154 11.05 25.92 -11.89
N GLU A 155 11.57 25.92 -13.11
CA GLU A 155 11.31 24.83 -14.06
C GLU A 155 12.03 23.53 -13.64
N LEU A 156 13.12 23.65 -12.88
CA LEU A 156 13.90 22.50 -12.40
C LEU A 156 13.09 21.56 -11.51
N ILE A 157 12.22 22.10 -10.66
CA ILE A 157 11.40 21.28 -9.75
C ILE A 157 10.28 20.51 -10.46
N PHE A 158 9.98 20.85 -11.71
CA PHE A 158 9.02 20.13 -12.56
C PHE A 158 9.70 19.11 -13.49
N THR A 159 11.02 19.01 -13.44
CA THR A 159 11.77 18.02 -14.24
C THR A 159 11.44 16.60 -13.79
N LYS A 160 11.26 15.69 -14.76
CA LYS A 160 10.97 14.28 -14.49
C LYS A 160 12.15 13.58 -13.81
N LEU A 161 12.00 13.26 -12.54
CA LEU A 161 13.00 12.52 -11.77
C LEU A 161 13.11 11.06 -12.26
N LYS A 162 14.35 10.61 -12.51
CA LYS A 162 14.65 9.24 -12.96
C LYS A 162 15.01 8.28 -11.83
N HIS A 163 15.61 8.81 -10.76
CA HIS A 163 16.14 8.02 -9.65
C HIS A 163 15.29 8.19 -8.39
N LYS A 164 15.20 7.13 -7.57
CA LYS A 164 14.44 7.13 -6.30
C LYS A 164 15.22 7.71 -5.12
N ASN A 165 16.53 7.86 -5.26
CA ASN A 165 17.36 8.39 -4.19
C ASN A 165 17.14 9.89 -4.05
N PHE A 166 17.18 10.36 -2.81
CA PHE A 166 17.06 11.78 -2.54
C PHE A 166 18.30 12.53 -3.05
N ASP A 167 18.04 13.62 -3.74
CA ASP A 167 19.05 14.52 -4.31
C ASP A 167 18.56 15.96 -4.15
N THR A 168 19.50 16.89 -4.01
CA THR A 168 19.25 18.32 -3.84
C THR A 168 19.45 19.10 -5.14
N GLN A 169 19.84 18.45 -6.24
CA GLN A 169 20.04 19.09 -7.55
C GLN A 169 18.77 19.76 -8.12
N PHE A 170 17.61 19.14 -7.94
CA PHE A 170 16.33 19.63 -8.46
C PHE A 170 15.62 20.46 -7.40
N CYS A 171 16.13 21.67 -7.16
CA CYS A 171 15.60 22.57 -6.16
C CYS A 171 15.29 23.96 -6.71
N PHE A 172 14.36 24.62 -6.03
CA PHE A 172 13.97 26.01 -6.27
C PHE A 172 14.05 26.76 -4.94
N TYR A 173 14.83 27.83 -4.92
CA TYR A 173 14.98 28.69 -3.74
C TYR A 173 14.17 29.99 -3.89
N TYR A 174 13.50 30.37 -2.80
CA TYR A 174 12.81 31.65 -2.70
C TYR A 174 12.71 32.11 -1.24
N LYS A 175 13.26 33.28 -0.95
CA LYS A 175 13.36 33.85 0.42
C LYS A 175 14.06 32.88 1.37
N ASN A 176 13.36 32.31 2.37
CA ASN A 176 13.95 31.35 3.32
C ASN A 176 13.48 29.92 3.03
N PHE A 177 12.89 29.68 1.87
CA PHE A 177 12.25 28.43 1.51
C PHE A 177 12.98 27.77 0.35
N ILE A 178 13.15 26.46 0.42
CA ILE A 178 13.65 25.64 -0.68
C ILE A 178 12.62 24.55 -0.96
N LEU A 179 12.15 24.49 -2.21
CA LEU A 179 11.44 23.32 -2.73
C LEU A 179 12.46 22.36 -3.32
N ILE A 180 12.45 21.09 -2.90
CA ILE A 180 13.31 20.04 -3.45
C ILE A 180 12.43 18.94 -3.99
N ALA A 181 12.49 18.72 -5.31
CA ALA A 181 11.74 17.65 -5.95
C ALA A 181 12.30 16.28 -5.55
N SER A 182 11.44 15.38 -5.08
CA SER A 182 11.84 14.02 -4.74
C SER A 182 10.70 13.02 -4.86
N LEU A 183 11.02 11.82 -5.35
CA LEU A 183 10.05 10.71 -5.45
C LEU A 183 9.76 10.05 -4.10
N ARG A 184 10.65 10.22 -3.12
CA ARG A 184 10.51 9.67 -1.77
C ARG A 184 10.90 10.73 -0.75
N ASN A 185 10.22 10.75 0.38
CA ASN A 185 10.62 11.59 1.50
C ASN A 185 12.06 11.19 1.94
N PRO A 186 12.98 12.16 2.15
CA PRO A 186 14.36 11.87 2.57
C PRO A 186 14.45 11.10 3.90
N PHE A 187 13.42 11.18 4.74
CA PHE A 187 13.33 10.47 6.02
C PHE A 187 12.41 9.25 5.98
N PHE A 188 12.27 8.61 4.81
CA PHE A 188 11.49 7.40 4.65
C PHE A 188 12.26 6.14 5.09
N ILE A 189 11.57 5.22 5.79
CA ILE A 189 12.11 3.91 6.19
C ILE A 189 11.65 2.84 5.19
N ASP A 190 12.62 2.25 4.48
CA ASP A 190 12.40 1.14 3.55
C ASP A 190 12.66 -0.20 4.26
N PHE A 191 11.58 -0.91 4.60
CA PHE A 191 11.66 -2.22 5.25
C PHE A 191 12.19 -3.36 4.37
N SER A 192 12.46 -3.11 3.08
CA SER A 192 13.23 -4.07 2.27
C SER A 192 14.71 -4.06 2.62
N LEU A 193 15.20 -3.02 3.30
CA LEU A 193 16.58 -2.86 3.75
C LEU A 193 16.70 -3.16 5.26
N SER A 194 17.93 -3.44 5.71
CA SER A 194 18.23 -3.54 7.14
C SER A 194 18.05 -2.19 7.84
N LEU A 195 17.86 -2.21 9.16
CA LEU A 195 17.80 -0.96 9.95
C LEU A 195 19.09 -0.16 9.84
N GLU A 196 20.25 -0.82 9.84
CA GLU A 196 21.54 -0.15 9.70
C GLU A 196 21.66 0.59 8.35
N SER A 197 21.27 -0.07 7.26
CA SER A 197 21.23 0.56 5.93
C SER A 197 20.26 1.72 5.87
N ASN A 198 19.08 1.61 6.51
CA ASN A 198 18.15 2.73 6.64
C ASN A 198 18.79 3.90 7.39
N PHE A 199 19.41 3.66 8.55
CA PHE A 199 20.09 4.70 9.32
C PHE A 199 21.19 5.40 8.51
N LYS A 200 22.02 4.65 7.78
CA LYS A 200 23.03 5.20 6.87
C LYS A 200 22.41 6.09 5.78
N ASN A 201 21.29 5.66 5.18
CA ASN A 201 20.60 6.45 4.16
C ASN A 201 20.00 7.74 4.75
N LEU A 202 19.37 7.67 5.94
CA LEU A 202 18.84 8.85 6.63
C LEU A 202 19.94 9.86 6.95
N GLU A 203 21.08 9.37 7.43
CA GLU A 203 22.25 10.20 7.74
C GLU A 203 22.84 10.85 6.49
N GLN A 204 23.00 10.11 5.40
CA GLN A 204 23.42 10.66 4.12
C GLN A 204 22.47 11.75 3.60
N ASN A 205 21.15 11.51 3.66
CA ASN A 205 20.15 12.49 3.22
C ASN A 205 20.17 13.73 4.12
N PHE A 206 20.32 13.54 5.43
CA PHE A 206 20.46 14.64 6.38
C PHE A 206 21.71 15.48 6.11
N ILE A 207 22.86 14.86 5.85
CA ILE A 207 24.10 15.56 5.47
C ILE A 207 23.90 16.37 4.19
N LYS A 208 23.26 15.81 3.15
CA LYS A 208 22.95 16.55 1.91
C LYS A 208 22.11 17.80 2.17
N ILE A 209 21.13 17.70 3.06
CA ILE A 209 20.33 18.85 3.47
C ILE A 209 21.20 19.85 4.24
N GLN A 210 22.04 19.38 5.18
CA GLN A 210 22.92 20.25 5.95
C GLN A 210 23.93 21.00 5.07
N THR A 211 24.42 20.39 3.99
CA THR A 211 25.35 21.04 3.05
C THR A 211 24.71 22.22 2.30
N LEU A 212 23.38 22.33 2.26
CA LEU A 212 22.72 23.52 1.72
C LEU A 212 22.88 24.75 2.64
N PHE A 213 23.30 24.55 3.89
CA PHE A 213 23.47 25.60 4.89
C PHE A 213 24.93 25.88 5.29
N ALA A 214 25.86 25.00 4.92
CA ALA A 214 27.29 25.12 5.23
C ALA A 214 27.92 26.25 4.41
#